data_AF-A0A7R9ZZ30-F1
#
_entry.id   AF-A0A7R9ZZ30-F1
#
_cell.length_a   1.000
_cell.length_b   1.000
_cell.length_c   1.000
_cell.angle_alpha   90.00
_cell.angle_beta   90.00
_cell.angle_gamma   90.00
#
_symmetry.space_group_name_H-M   'P 1'
#
loop_
_entity.id
_entity.type
_entity.pdbx_description
1 polymer ?
#
loop_
_entity_poly.entity_id
_entity_poly.type
_entity_poly.pdbx_seq_one_letter_code
_entity_poly.pdbx_strand_id
1 'polypeptide(L)'
;MEPLQVVNHDGVRGMCVMGPSEVRVLSGGADTLSLAEAKAAGNAAVAQGHHSTAAEFYRLGLRHVDTEALATLLSNRAQAELKLEQYAAALADSAAALQLRPSDAKAWAR
;
A
#
# COMPACT_ATOMS: atom_id res chain seq x y z
N MET A 1 -9.72 19.89 25.23
CA MET A 1 -10.79 18.87 25.38
C MET A 1 -10.29 17.64 24.65
N GLU A 2 -10.13 16.51 25.34
CA GLU A 2 -9.70 15.26 24.69
C GLU A 2 -10.89 14.63 23.95
N PRO A 3 -10.66 13.96 22.80
CA PRO A 3 -11.73 13.33 22.04
C PRO A 3 -12.32 12.15 22.82
N LEU A 4 -13.64 12.16 23.02
CA LEU A 4 -14.37 11.09 23.68
C LEU A 4 -14.46 9.88 22.73
N GLN A 5 -13.97 8.72 23.20
CA GLN A 5 -14.19 7.45 22.52
C GLN A 5 -15.66 7.05 22.69
N VAL A 6 -16.35 6.75 21.57
CA VAL A 6 -17.72 6.22 21.59
C VAL A 6 -17.72 4.81 21.03
N VAL A 7 -18.51 3.95 21.64
CA VAL A 7 -18.76 2.60 21.11
C VAL A 7 -20.05 2.68 20.31
N ASN A 8 -19.97 2.42 19.00
CA ASN A 8 -21.15 2.35 18.14
C ASN A 8 -21.98 1.10 18.48
N HIS A 9 -23.23 1.03 18.02
CA HIS A 9 -24.12 -0.09 18.31
C HIS A 9 -23.60 -1.46 17.82
N ASP A 10 -22.67 -1.45 16.87
CA ASP A 10 -21.98 -2.62 16.32
C ASP A 10 -20.77 -3.07 17.15
N GLY A 11 -20.50 -2.42 18.29
CA GLY A 11 -19.34 -2.69 19.16
C GLY A 11 -18.00 -2.15 18.63
N VAL A 12 -17.98 -1.57 17.44
CA VAL A 12 -16.79 -0.93 16.85
C VAL A 12 -16.56 0.43 17.53
N ARG A 13 -15.32 0.64 18.02
CA ARG A 13 -14.89 1.92 18.61
C ARG A 13 -14.86 2.98 17.52
N GLY A 14 -15.79 3.94 17.59
CA GLY A 14 -15.82 5.13 16.76
C GLY A 14 -15.29 6.35 17.52
N MET A 15 -14.88 7.39 16.79
CA MET A 15 -14.66 8.72 17.35
C MET A 15 -15.81 9.62 16.95
N CYS A 16 -16.51 10.22 17.93
CA CYS A 16 -17.50 11.25 17.63
C CYS A 16 -16.75 12.53 17.30
N VAL A 17 -16.79 12.94 16.04
CA VAL A 17 -16.28 14.25 15.64
C VAL A 17 -17.43 15.24 15.80
N MET A 18 -17.37 16.11 16.82
CA MET A 18 -18.47 17.04 17.16
C MET A 18 -18.48 18.31 16.28
N GLY A 19 -17.53 18.45 15.35
CA GLY A 19 -17.54 19.48 14.32
C GLY A 19 -16.39 19.33 13.31
N PRO A 20 -16.52 19.89 12.09
CA PRO A 20 -15.51 19.75 11.03
C PRO A 20 -14.14 20.32 11.43
N SER A 21 -14.10 21.23 12.41
CA SER A 21 -12.89 21.86 12.96
C SER A 21 -12.02 20.95 13.82
N GLU A 22 -12.54 19.81 14.30
CA GLU A 22 -11.80 18.84 15.12
C GLU A 22 -11.19 17.70 14.30
N VAL A 23 -11.49 17.62 13.00
CA VAL A 23 -10.84 16.69 12.07
C VAL A 23 -9.42 17.17 11.83
N ARG A 24 -8.50 16.84 12.74
CA ARG A 24 -7.08 16.93 12.45
C ARG A 24 -6.77 15.76 11.53
N VAL A 25 -6.71 16.00 10.22
CA VAL A 25 -6.09 15.05 9.29
C VAL A 25 -4.68 14.82 9.82
N LEU A 26 -4.44 13.65 10.40
CA LEU A 26 -3.09 13.18 10.64
C LEU A 26 -2.52 12.87 9.25
N SER A 27 -2.18 13.94 8.52
CA SER A 27 -1.25 13.84 7.41
C SER A 27 0.07 13.46 8.06
N GLY A 28 0.24 12.16 8.31
CA GLY A 28 1.52 11.56 8.61
C GLY A 28 2.40 11.74 7.38
N GLY A 29 2.96 12.94 7.23
CA GLY A 29 3.85 13.33 6.15
C GLY A 29 5.23 12.68 6.26
N ALA A 30 5.34 11.48 6.83
CA ALA A 30 6.61 10.83 7.11
C ALA A 30 6.83 9.54 6.30
N ASP A 31 5.79 8.92 5.73
CA ASP A 31 5.89 7.60 5.08
C ASP A 31 5.40 7.64 3.63
N THR A 32 5.86 8.61 2.85
CA THR A 32 5.66 8.62 1.39
C THR A 32 7.02 8.73 0.73
N LEU A 33 7.55 7.58 0.32
CA LEU A 33 8.77 7.50 -0.48
C LEU A 33 8.45 7.85 -1.93
N SER A 34 9.36 8.49 -2.65
CA SER A 34 9.23 8.60 -4.12
C SER A 34 9.07 7.21 -4.74
N LEU A 35 8.34 7.09 -5.85
CA LEU A 35 8.21 5.84 -6.60
C LEU A 35 9.56 5.17 -6.89
N ALA A 36 10.57 5.96 -7.23
CA ALA A 36 11.91 5.46 -7.50
C ALA A 36 12.59 4.94 -6.22
N GLU A 37 12.44 5.65 -5.10
CA GLU A 37 13.01 5.28 -3.81
C GLU A 37 12.32 4.04 -3.23
N ALA A 38 10.98 4.00 -3.26
CA ALA A 38 10.19 2.85 -2.86
C ALA A 38 10.56 1.60 -3.66
N LYS A 39 10.74 1.75 -4.98
CA LYS A 39 11.19 0.66 -5.84
C LYS A 39 12.61 0.19 -5.48
N ALA A 40 13.54 1.12 -5.27
CA ALA A 40 14.92 0.79 -4.91
C ALA A 40 15.01 0.11 -3.54
N ALA A 41 14.33 0.66 -2.52
CA ALA A 41 14.27 0.11 -1.18
C ALA A 41 13.61 -1.28 -1.15
N GLY A 42 12.48 -1.45 -1.85
CA GLY A 42 11.83 -2.74 -1.99
C GLY A 42 12.72 -3.78 -2.67
N ASN A 43 13.39 -3.42 -3.78
CA ASN A 43 14.32 -4.31 -4.46
C ASN A 43 15.51 -4.71 -3.59
N ALA A 44 16.05 -3.79 -2.79
CA ALA A 44 17.12 -4.08 -1.84
C ALA A 44 16.66 -5.05 -0.73
N ALA A 45 15.41 -4.92 -0.27
CA ALA A 45 14.82 -5.84 0.71
C ALA A 45 14.57 -7.23 0.09
N VAL A 46 14.09 -7.31 -1.15
CA VAL A 46 13.93 -8.58 -1.89
C VAL A 46 15.27 -9.29 -2.07
N ALA A 47 16.34 -8.55 -2.40
CA ALA A 47 17.68 -9.13 -2.54
C ALA A 47 18.21 -9.74 -1.23
N GLN A 48 17.74 -9.23 -0.08
CA GLN A 48 18.05 -9.77 1.25
C GLN A 48 17.10 -10.90 1.69
N GLY A 49 16.09 -11.25 0.88
CA GLY A 49 15.06 -12.24 1.23
C GLY A 49 13.97 -11.72 2.16
N HIS A 50 13.98 -10.43 2.51
CA HIS A 50 12.98 -9.81 3.38
C HIS A 50 11.76 -9.35 2.58
N HIS A 51 10.94 -10.30 2.15
CA HIS A 51 9.77 -10.04 1.30
C HIS A 51 8.68 -9.21 1.99
N SER A 52 8.50 -9.37 3.31
CA SER A 52 7.54 -8.58 4.10
C SER A 52 7.90 -7.10 4.14
N THR A 53 9.16 -6.79 4.42
CA THR A 53 9.68 -5.41 4.40
C THR A 53 9.62 -4.82 2.99
N ALA A 54 9.88 -5.61 1.96
CA ALA A 54 9.76 -5.15 0.58
C ALA A 54 8.34 -4.72 0.22
N ALA A 55 7.33 -5.49 0.63
CA ALA A 55 5.92 -5.17 0.39
C ALA A 55 5.53 -3.82 1.02
N GLU A 56 6.00 -3.56 2.24
CA GLU A 56 5.78 -2.28 2.91
C GLU A 56 6.44 -1.11 2.17
N PHE A 57 7.70 -1.25 1.73
CA PHE A 57 8.35 -0.19 0.95
C PHE A 57 7.61 0.11 -0.35
N TYR A 58 7.15 -0.92 -1.06
CA TYR A 58 6.33 -0.70 -2.25
C TYR A 58 5.01 0.01 -1.91
N ARG A 59 4.36 -0.35 -0.80
CA ARG A 59 3.12 0.29 -0.31
C ARG A 59 3.30 1.78 -0.07
N LEU A 60 4.46 2.21 0.47
CA LEU A 60 4.77 3.63 0.66
C LEU A 60 4.86 4.40 -0.67
N GLY A 61 5.28 3.72 -1.74
CA GLY A 61 5.34 4.28 -3.10
C GLY A 61 4.00 4.31 -3.84
N LEU A 62 2.98 3.55 -3.38
CA LEU A 62 1.66 3.50 -4.04
C LEU A 62 0.83 4.78 -3.87
N ARG A 63 1.30 5.74 -3.06
CA ARG A 63 0.60 7.00 -2.80
C ARG A 63 0.80 8.06 -3.90
N HIS A 64 1.59 7.76 -4.92
CA HIS A 64 1.89 8.67 -6.04
C HIS A 64 0.96 8.43 -7.24
N VAL A 65 0.84 9.46 -8.09
CA VAL A 65 -0.12 9.50 -9.21
C VAL A 65 0.46 8.89 -10.51
N ASP A 66 1.78 8.67 -10.61
CA ASP A 66 2.38 8.16 -11.84
C ASP A 66 1.99 6.70 -12.12
N THR A 67 1.04 6.53 -13.04
CA THR A 67 0.41 5.24 -13.38
C THR A 67 1.39 4.19 -13.91
N GLU A 68 2.38 4.59 -14.71
CA GLU A 68 3.38 3.68 -15.28
C GLU A 68 4.30 3.06 -14.22
N ALA A 69 4.80 3.90 -13.31
CA ALA A 69 5.66 3.46 -12.22
C ALA A 69 4.84 2.68 -11.17
N LEU A 70 3.61 3.11 -10.93
CA LEU A 70 2.66 2.45 -10.03
C LEU A 70 2.37 1.01 -10.46
N ALA A 71 2.09 0.77 -11.75
CA ALA A 71 1.89 -0.59 -12.28
C ALA A 71 3.12 -1.50 -12.03
N THR A 72 4.32 -0.94 -12.16
CA THR A 72 5.57 -1.67 -11.90
C THR A 72 5.72 -2.00 -10.41
N LEU A 73 5.41 -1.07 -9.51
CA LEU A 73 5.46 -1.32 -8.06
C LEU A 73 4.44 -2.36 -7.63
N LEU A 74 3.20 -2.26 -8.09
CA LEU A 74 2.13 -3.22 -7.79
C LEU A 74 2.54 -4.63 -8.20
N SER A 75 3.08 -4.80 -9.40
CA SER A 75 3.48 -6.13 -9.86
C SER A 75 4.70 -6.68 -9.10
N ASN A 76 5.62 -5.83 -8.64
CA ASN A 76 6.72 -6.23 -7.75
C ASN A 76 6.24 -6.58 -6.34
N ARG A 77 5.25 -5.85 -5.81
CA ARG A 77 4.62 -6.15 -4.52
C ARG A 77 3.86 -7.45 -4.57
N ALA A 78 3.09 -7.70 -5.63
CA ALA A 78 2.44 -9.00 -5.86
C ALA A 78 3.44 -10.15 -5.82
N GLN A 79 4.63 -9.98 -6.42
CA GLN A 79 5.69 -11.00 -6.35
C GLN A 79 6.20 -11.23 -4.92
N ALA A 80 6.38 -10.18 -4.14
CA ALA A 80 6.78 -10.29 -2.74
C ALA A 80 5.70 -10.98 -1.91
N GLU A 81 4.43 -10.66 -2.15
CA GLU A 81 3.27 -11.26 -1.48
C GLU A 81 3.10 -12.74 -1.84
N LEU A 82 3.35 -13.14 -3.10
CA LEU A 82 3.41 -14.55 -3.49
C LEU A 82 4.47 -15.33 -2.71
N LYS A 83 5.63 -14.71 -2.43
CA LYS A 83 6.69 -15.31 -1.60
C LYS A 83 6.32 -15.43 -0.13
N LEU A 84 5.37 -14.62 0.34
CA LEU A 84 4.81 -14.67 1.68
C LEU A 84 3.52 -15.53 1.75
N GLU A 85 3.17 -16.21 0.65
CA GLU A 85 1.95 -17.02 0.53
C GLU A 85 0.65 -16.21 0.71
N GLN A 86 0.72 -14.89 0.47
CA GLN A 86 -0.41 -13.97 0.56
C GLN A 86 -1.14 -13.85 -0.79
N TYR A 87 -1.70 -14.96 -1.27
CA TYR A 87 -2.26 -15.07 -2.62
C TYR A 87 -3.39 -14.08 -2.91
N ALA A 88 -4.25 -13.80 -1.92
CA ALA A 88 -5.36 -12.86 -2.10
C ALA A 88 -4.88 -11.42 -2.32
N ALA A 89 -3.84 -11.00 -1.59
CA ALA A 89 -3.24 -9.68 -1.76
C ALA A 89 -2.50 -9.60 -3.11
N ALA A 90 -1.73 -10.65 -3.45
CA ALA A 90 -1.02 -10.71 -4.72
C ALA A 90 -1.95 -10.61 -5.93
N LEU A 91 -3.10 -11.30 -5.89
CA LEU A 91 -4.11 -11.22 -6.95
C LEU A 91 -4.69 -9.81 -7.08
N ALA A 92 -4.97 -9.14 -5.96
CA ALA A 92 -5.47 -7.77 -5.97
C ALA A 92 -4.45 -6.79 -6.57
N ASP A 93 -3.18 -6.91 -6.19
CA ASP A 93 -2.10 -6.07 -6.71
C ASP A 93 -1.81 -6.36 -8.20
N SER A 94 -1.82 -7.64 -8.62
CA SER A 94 -1.72 -8.02 -10.05
C SER A 94 -2.89 -7.46 -10.87
N ALA A 95 -4.13 -7.57 -10.37
CA ALA A 95 -5.30 -7.03 -11.05
C ALA A 95 -5.26 -5.49 -11.16
N ALA A 96 -4.82 -4.81 -10.10
CA ALA A 96 -4.61 -3.35 -10.12
C ALA A 96 -3.50 -2.96 -11.12
N ALA A 97 -2.40 -3.71 -11.17
CA ALA A 97 -1.33 -3.48 -12.13
C ALA A 97 -1.82 -3.62 -13.59
N LEU A 98 -2.65 -4.64 -13.86
CA LEU A 98 -3.23 -4.88 -15.20
C LEU A 98 -4.26 -3.84 -15.61
N GLN A 99 -5.00 -3.25 -14.66
CA GLN A 99 -5.88 -2.11 -14.95
C GLN A 99 -5.10 -0.87 -15.41
N LEU A 100 -3.91 -0.66 -14.86
CA LEU A 100 -3.03 0.46 -15.24
C LEU A 100 -2.24 0.16 -16.52
N ARG A 101 -1.71 -1.06 -16.64
CA ARG A 101 -0.92 -1.53 -17.77
C ARG A 101 -1.32 -2.96 -18.15
N PRO A 102 -2.33 -3.13 -19.04
CA PRO A 102 -2.80 -4.46 -19.43
C PRO A 102 -1.77 -5.27 -20.23
N SER A 103 -0.79 -4.59 -20.84
CA SER A 103 0.32 -5.21 -21.58
C SER A 103 1.47 -5.71 -20.70
N ASP A 104 1.38 -5.60 -19.37
CA ASP A 104 2.44 -6.06 -18.47
C ASP A 104 2.40 -7.59 -18.31
N ALA A 105 3.21 -8.28 -19.13
CA ALA A 105 3.31 -9.74 -19.09
C ALA A 105 3.73 -10.29 -17.72
N LYS A 106 4.44 -9.50 -16.90
CA LYS A 106 4.85 -9.94 -15.56
C LYS A 106 3.68 -9.89 -14.58
N ALA A 107 2.74 -8.97 -14.74
CA ALA A 107 1.54 -8.93 -13.92
C ALA A 107 0.59 -10.09 -14.25
N TRP A 108 0.51 -10.50 -15.52
CA TRP A 108 -0.25 -11.70 -15.92
C TRP A 108 0.33 -13.01 -15.38
N ALA A 109 1.65 -13.08 -15.19
CA ALA A 109 2.34 -14.30 -14.75
C ALA A 109 2.30 -14.53 -13.22
N ARG A 110 1.79 -13.57 -12.45
CA ARG A 110 1.78 -13.57 -10.98
C ARG A 110 0.38 -13.76 -10.45
#